data_AF-A0A0R3WWM0-F1
#
_entry.id   AF-A0A0R3WWM0-F1
#
_cell.length_a   1.000
_cell.length_b   1.000
_cell.length_c   1.000
_cell.angle_alpha   90.00
_cell.angle_beta   90.00
_cell.angle_gamma   90.00
#
_symmetry.space_group_name_H-M   'P 1'
#
loop_
_entity.id
_entity.type
_entity.pdbx_description
1 polymer ?
#
loop_
_entity_poly.entity_id
_entity_poly.type
_entity_poly.pdbx_seq_one_letter_code
_entity_poly.pdbx_strand_id
1 'polypeptide(L)'
;MAEFLENSQVGSQFVFGSLQCFAFAVLPVVIFFSSFMAVCFHLGIVQLLIDKPSKIAAKVIKTTGPETLNAIANIFFSMTEAPLITRPYLAMSTNSELHAMIVNGFASIAGSVLAAFISFGVPPNHLLIACIISAPAALAVSKIIYPETKISPLANSEISLKMKSPYNSALEAAMVGAMEAVPICAGITANLIAFLSIYNFLNRILVWLGKRASLQFDLTFEVSSLQKL
;
A
#
# COMPACT_ATOMS: atom_id res chain seq x y z
N MET A 1 -7.68 -6.44 -14.86
CA MET A 1 -7.05 -5.32 -14.12
C MET A 1 -6.57 -4.23 -15.07
N ALA A 2 -5.85 -4.54 -16.16
CA ALA A 2 -5.47 -3.54 -17.17
C ALA A 2 -6.68 -2.77 -17.74
N GLU A 3 -7.74 -3.48 -18.17
CA GLU A 3 -8.98 -2.89 -18.69
C GLU A 3 -9.73 -2.03 -17.65
N PHE A 4 -9.61 -2.37 -16.36
CA PHE A 4 -10.19 -1.55 -15.29
C PHE A 4 -9.45 -0.21 -15.15
N LEU A 5 -8.12 -0.22 -15.23
CA LEU A 5 -7.30 0.98 -15.13
C LEU A 5 -7.40 1.87 -16.38
N GLU A 6 -7.76 1.30 -17.54
CA GLU A 6 -8.02 2.06 -18.75
C GLU A 6 -9.16 3.07 -18.58
N ASN A 7 -10.17 2.76 -17.76
CA ASN A 7 -11.26 3.70 -17.44
C ASN A 7 -10.77 4.99 -16.76
N SER A 8 -9.65 4.93 -16.04
CA SER A 8 -9.06 6.13 -15.43
C SER A 8 -8.49 7.11 -16.47
N GLN A 9 -8.15 6.62 -17.68
CA GLN A 9 -7.61 7.44 -18.75
C GLN A 9 -8.65 8.43 -19.29
N VAL A 10 -9.94 8.06 -19.29
CA VAL A 10 -11.04 8.95 -19.70
C VAL A 10 -11.09 10.19 -18.80
N GLY A 11 -10.98 9.99 -17.49
CA GLY A 11 -10.93 11.10 -16.52
C GLY A 11 -9.65 11.92 -16.66
N SER A 12 -8.50 11.27 -16.86
CA SER A 12 -7.23 11.95 -17.08
C SER A 12 -7.25 12.82 -18.33
N GLN A 13 -7.74 12.29 -19.46
CA GLN A 13 -7.82 13.00 -20.74
C GLN A 13 -8.75 14.22 -20.67
N PHE A 14 -9.85 14.13 -19.91
CA PHE A 14 -10.75 15.27 -19.70
C PHE A 14 -10.10 16.40 -18.91
N VAL A 15 -9.34 16.09 -17.85
CA VAL A 15 -8.74 17.09 -16.95
C VAL A 15 -7.43 17.64 -17.50
N PHE A 16 -6.57 16.79 -18.06
CA PHE A 16 -5.20 17.12 -18.44
C PHE A 16 -4.97 17.18 -19.96
N GLY A 17 -5.97 16.82 -20.77
CA GLY A 17 -5.84 16.80 -22.23
C GLY A 17 -4.89 15.70 -22.72
N SER A 18 -4.08 16.00 -23.75
CA SER A 18 -3.15 15.08 -24.40
C SER A 18 -1.74 15.06 -23.77
N LEU A 19 -1.58 15.53 -22.54
CA LEU A 19 -0.27 15.60 -21.86
C LEU A 19 0.21 14.21 -21.43
N GLN A 20 1.27 13.71 -22.07
CA GLN A 20 1.90 12.42 -21.74
C GLN A 20 3.13 12.59 -20.83
N CYS A 21 2.91 13.00 -19.58
CA CYS A 21 3.97 12.98 -18.57
C CYS A 21 3.64 11.99 -17.45
N PHE A 22 4.67 11.49 -16.77
CA PHE A 22 4.56 10.55 -15.64
C PHE A 22 3.45 10.94 -14.64
N ALA A 23 3.46 12.20 -14.19
CA ALA A 23 2.48 12.69 -13.21
C ALA A 23 1.03 12.58 -13.72
N PHE A 24 0.79 12.83 -15.00
CA PHE A 24 -0.55 12.81 -15.60
C PHE A 24 -1.01 11.41 -16.02
N ALA A 25 -0.09 10.44 -16.08
CA ALA A 25 -0.43 9.03 -16.32
C ALA A 25 -0.74 8.27 -15.02
N VAL A 26 0.01 8.56 -13.95
CA VAL A 26 0.01 7.74 -12.74
C VAL A 26 -0.92 8.27 -11.66
N LEU A 27 -0.93 9.60 -11.44
CA LEU A 27 -1.74 10.19 -10.36
C LEU A 27 -3.26 10.00 -10.57
N PRO A 28 -3.81 10.09 -11.79
CA PRO A 28 -5.25 9.85 -12.01
C PRO A 28 -5.66 8.41 -11.70
N VAL A 29 -4.77 7.45 -11.95
CA VAL A 29 -4.98 6.04 -11.64
C VAL A 29 -5.14 5.84 -10.13
N VAL A 30 -4.29 6.50 -9.32
CA VAL A 30 -4.37 6.46 -7.85
C VAL A 30 -5.68 7.06 -7.35
N ILE A 31 -6.11 8.21 -7.91
CA ILE A 31 -7.36 8.88 -7.54
C ILE A 31 -8.58 8.03 -7.88
N PHE A 32 -8.61 7.47 -9.10
CA PHE A 32 -9.69 6.59 -9.55
C PHE A 32 -9.82 5.35 -8.66
N PHE A 33 -8.69 4.69 -8.37
CA PHE A 33 -8.70 3.48 -7.55
C PHE A 33 -9.13 3.77 -6.10
N SER A 34 -8.68 4.89 -5.52
CA SER A 34 -9.10 5.31 -4.18
C SER A 34 -10.61 5.56 -4.10
N SER A 35 -11.17 6.29 -5.08
CA SER A 35 -12.60 6.52 -5.20
C SER A 35 -13.39 5.21 -5.31
N PHE A 36 -12.93 4.30 -6.17
CA PHE A 36 -13.54 2.98 -6.35
C PHE A 36 -13.51 2.15 -5.07
N MET A 37 -12.38 2.10 -4.36
CA MET A 37 -12.25 1.37 -3.10
C MET A 37 -13.17 1.92 -2.01
N ALA A 38 -13.32 3.24 -1.93
CA ALA A 38 -14.26 3.87 -1.00
C ALA A 38 -15.72 3.48 -1.30
N VAL A 39 -16.10 3.38 -2.58
CA VAL A 39 -17.42 2.86 -2.99
C VAL A 39 -17.58 1.40 -2.60
N CYS A 40 -16.60 0.54 -2.88
CA CYS A 40 -16.63 -0.87 -2.49
C CYS A 40 -16.73 -1.05 -0.97
N PHE A 41 -16.11 -0.16 -0.19
CA PHE A 41 -16.19 -0.14 1.26
C PHE A 41 -17.59 0.26 1.74
N HIS A 42 -18.21 1.28 1.12
CA HIS A 42 -19.59 1.68 1.42
C HIS A 42 -20.61 0.58 1.11
N LEU A 43 -20.41 -0.14 -0.01
CA LEU A 43 -21.31 -1.21 -0.47
C LEU A 43 -21.19 -2.52 0.32
N GLY A 44 -20.24 -2.65 1.24
CA GLY A 44 -20.08 -3.88 2.01
C GLY A 44 -19.22 -4.96 1.34
N ILE A 45 -18.72 -4.72 0.11
CA ILE A 45 -17.98 -5.71 -0.70
C ILE A 45 -16.66 -6.07 0.00
N VAL A 46 -16.01 -5.07 0.57
CA VAL A 46 -14.74 -5.20 1.28
C VAL A 46 -14.88 -6.13 2.49
N GLN A 47 -15.95 -5.97 3.27
CA GLN A 47 -16.21 -6.78 4.45
C GLN A 47 -16.42 -8.25 4.04
N LEU A 48 -17.07 -8.51 2.91
CA LEU A 48 -17.22 -9.86 2.35
C LEU A 48 -15.87 -10.47 1.93
N LEU A 49 -14.98 -9.66 1.35
CA LEU A 49 -13.66 -10.09 0.91
C LEU A 49 -12.69 -10.34 2.07
N ILE A 50 -12.85 -9.65 3.20
CA ILE A 50 -11.93 -9.77 4.35
C ILE A 50 -12.42 -10.80 5.38
N ASP A 51 -13.72 -10.90 5.63
CA ASP A 51 -14.25 -11.68 6.77
C ASP A 51 -13.96 -13.19 6.63
N LYS A 52 -14.19 -13.78 5.45
CA LYS A 52 -13.92 -15.22 5.22
C LYS A 52 -12.42 -15.54 5.26
N PRO A 53 -11.54 -14.84 4.52
CA PRO A 53 -10.11 -15.13 4.55
C PRO A 53 -9.47 -14.84 5.91
N SER A 54 -9.92 -13.80 6.62
CA SER A 54 -9.44 -13.49 7.96
C SER A 54 -9.72 -14.62 8.95
N LYS A 55 -10.93 -15.20 8.95
CA LYS A 55 -11.26 -16.35 9.81
C LYS A 55 -10.42 -17.58 9.49
N ILE A 56 -10.17 -17.85 8.20
CA ILE A 56 -9.32 -18.96 7.77
C ILE A 56 -7.87 -18.71 8.20
N ALA A 57 -7.33 -17.53 7.93
CA ALA A 57 -5.97 -17.15 8.29
C ALA A 57 -5.74 -17.19 9.80
N ALA A 58 -6.69 -16.69 10.59
CA ALA A 58 -6.60 -16.70 12.06
C ALA A 58 -6.56 -18.13 12.59
N LYS A 59 -7.33 -19.05 11.99
CA LYS A 59 -7.34 -20.47 12.37
C LYS A 59 -6.04 -21.19 12.00
N VAL A 60 -5.45 -20.84 10.86
CA VAL A 60 -4.21 -21.46 10.35
C VAL A 60 -2.99 -20.95 11.12
N ILE A 61 -2.88 -19.63 11.30
CA ILE A 61 -1.70 -18.98 11.89
C ILE A 61 -1.81 -18.93 13.43
N LYS A 62 -3.01 -19.13 14.00
CA LYS A 62 -3.32 -19.02 15.44
C LYS A 62 -2.98 -17.64 16.03
N THR A 63 -3.04 -16.62 15.20
CA THR A 63 -2.94 -15.20 15.56
C THR A 63 -4.28 -14.67 16.03
N THR A 64 -4.28 -13.50 16.66
CA THR A 64 -5.49 -12.90 17.20
C THR A 64 -6.34 -12.28 16.10
N GLY A 65 -7.63 -12.09 16.37
CA GLY A 65 -8.57 -11.52 15.41
C GLY A 65 -8.11 -10.16 14.86
N PRO A 66 -7.72 -9.16 15.70
CA PRO A 66 -7.44 -7.81 15.21
C PRO A 66 -6.21 -7.75 14.30
N GLU A 67 -5.12 -8.42 14.66
CA GLU A 67 -3.89 -8.40 13.85
C GLU A 67 -4.08 -9.13 12.52
N THR A 68 -4.80 -10.25 12.52
CA THR A 68 -5.07 -11.04 11.31
C THR A 68 -6.00 -10.26 10.37
N LEU A 69 -7.00 -9.60 10.93
CA LEU A 69 -7.94 -8.79 10.18
C LEU A 69 -7.25 -7.57 9.57
N ASN A 70 -6.34 -6.92 10.30
CA ASN A 70 -5.48 -5.88 9.74
C ASN A 70 -4.59 -6.44 8.63
N ALA A 71 -4.03 -7.64 8.82
CA ALA A 71 -3.16 -8.27 7.84
C ALA A 71 -3.84 -8.49 6.49
N ILE A 72 -5.04 -9.08 6.52
CA ILE A 72 -5.86 -9.32 5.33
C ILE A 72 -6.39 -8.01 4.75
N ALA A 73 -6.78 -7.04 5.59
CA ALA A 73 -7.20 -5.73 5.11
C ALA A 73 -6.10 -5.05 4.28
N ASN A 74 -4.85 -5.11 4.75
CA ASN A 74 -3.72 -4.46 4.09
C ASN A 74 -3.30 -5.09 2.75
N ILE A 75 -3.93 -6.19 2.33
CA ILE A 75 -3.80 -6.73 0.97
C ILE A 75 -4.47 -5.77 -0.04
N PHE A 76 -5.54 -5.10 0.38
CA PHE A 76 -6.36 -4.22 -0.44
C PHE A 76 -6.19 -2.74 -0.07
N PHE A 77 -6.06 -2.46 1.23
CA PHE A 77 -5.98 -1.12 1.81
C PHE A 77 -4.54 -0.71 2.06
N SER A 78 -4.32 0.61 2.13
CA SER A 78 -3.02 1.18 2.50
C SER A 78 -2.73 1.03 4.01
N MET A 79 -1.48 1.23 4.41
CA MET A 79 -1.05 1.24 5.82
C MET A 79 -1.84 2.24 6.69
N THR A 80 -2.39 3.29 6.08
CA THR A 80 -3.17 4.33 6.75
C THR A 80 -4.66 3.99 6.86
N GLU A 81 -5.15 3.09 6.01
CA GLU A 81 -6.56 2.72 5.86
C GLU A 81 -6.88 1.40 6.57
N ALA A 82 -5.96 0.42 6.52
CA ALA A 82 -6.14 -0.85 7.22
C ALA A 82 -6.35 -0.69 8.74
N PRO A 83 -5.63 0.21 9.45
CA PRO A 83 -5.87 0.44 10.88
C PRO A 83 -7.21 1.10 11.19
N LEU A 84 -7.86 1.77 10.21
CA LEU A 84 -9.18 2.35 10.42
C LEU A 84 -10.22 1.26 10.66
N ILE A 85 -10.04 0.11 10.01
CA ILE A 85 -10.90 -1.07 10.13
C ILE A 85 -10.74 -1.72 11.51
N THR A 86 -9.52 -1.71 12.06
CA THR A 86 -9.20 -2.26 13.38
C THR A 86 -9.20 -1.21 14.49
N ARG A 87 -9.54 0.04 14.20
CA ARG A 87 -9.58 1.16 15.14
C ARG A 87 -10.25 0.88 16.48
N PRO A 88 -11.44 0.24 16.56
CA PRO A 88 -12.06 -0.05 17.86
C PRO A 88 -11.24 -1.02 18.72
N TYR A 89 -10.32 -1.78 18.12
CA TYR A 89 -9.51 -2.79 18.78
C TYR A 89 -8.10 -2.31 19.10
N LEU A 90 -7.61 -1.23 18.46
CA LEU A 90 -6.25 -0.72 18.67
C LEU A 90 -5.96 -0.38 20.13
N ALA A 91 -6.92 0.22 20.85
CA ALA A 91 -6.76 0.58 22.26
C ALA A 91 -6.63 -0.63 23.20
N MET A 92 -7.14 -1.79 22.77
CA MET A 92 -7.10 -3.04 23.53
C MET A 92 -6.03 -4.00 23.02
N SER A 93 -5.28 -3.62 21.99
CA SER A 93 -4.27 -4.47 21.35
C SER A 93 -2.98 -4.52 22.18
N THR A 94 -2.32 -5.67 22.21
CA THR A 94 -1.01 -5.83 22.83
C THR A 94 0.07 -5.16 21.96
N ASN A 95 1.25 -4.94 22.55
CA ASN A 95 2.38 -4.40 21.80
C ASN A 95 2.81 -5.29 20.64
N SER A 96 2.63 -6.62 20.74
CA SER A 96 2.98 -7.54 19.66
C SER A 96 1.96 -7.51 18.53
N GLU A 97 0.67 -7.38 18.85
CA GLU A 97 -0.38 -7.15 17.85
C GLU A 97 -0.17 -5.81 17.11
N LEU A 98 0.14 -4.74 17.84
CA LEU A 98 0.45 -3.44 17.22
C LEU A 98 1.71 -3.52 16.35
N HIS A 99 2.75 -4.21 16.81
CA HIS A 99 3.95 -4.44 16.01
C HIS A 99 3.63 -5.21 14.73
N ALA A 100 2.79 -6.25 14.80
CA ALA A 100 2.34 -7.02 13.64
C ALA A 100 1.55 -6.15 12.65
N MET A 101 0.66 -5.29 13.13
CA MET A 101 -0.09 -4.36 12.27
C MET A 101 0.84 -3.39 11.54
N ILE A 102 1.86 -2.85 12.21
CA ILE A 102 2.83 -1.92 11.63
C ILE A 102 3.73 -2.63 10.62
N VAL A 103 4.32 -3.78 10.97
CA VAL A 103 5.19 -4.56 10.07
C VAL A 103 4.42 -4.97 8.82
N ASN A 104 3.18 -5.42 8.99
CA ASN A 104 2.30 -5.73 7.86
C ASN A 104 2.00 -4.48 7.01
N GLY A 105 1.81 -3.33 7.66
CA GLY A 105 1.77 -1.98 7.05
C GLY A 105 2.87 -1.75 6.02
N PHE A 106 4.12 -2.02 6.43
CA PHE A 106 5.30 -1.81 5.61
C PHE A 106 5.58 -2.94 4.60
N ALA A 107 5.09 -4.15 4.86
CA ALA A 107 5.34 -5.32 4.01
C ALA A 107 4.44 -5.36 2.78
N SER A 108 3.32 -4.64 2.76
CA SER A 108 2.39 -4.61 1.64
C SER A 108 2.38 -3.26 0.92
N ILE A 109 1.69 -3.24 -0.22
CA ILE A 109 1.51 -2.06 -1.07
C ILE A 109 0.01 -1.78 -1.13
N ALA A 110 -0.38 -0.51 -1.04
CA ALA A 110 -1.76 -0.10 -1.22
C ALA A 110 -2.27 -0.44 -2.63
N GLY A 111 -3.53 -0.88 -2.76
CA GLY A 111 -4.13 -1.17 -4.07
C GLY A 111 -4.10 0.02 -5.04
N SER A 112 -4.15 1.25 -4.50
CA SER A 112 -4.06 2.48 -5.30
C SER A 112 -2.69 2.66 -5.96
N VAL A 113 -1.61 2.28 -5.29
CA VAL A 113 -0.23 2.33 -5.82
C VAL A 113 0.09 1.08 -6.65
N LEU A 114 -0.57 -0.05 -6.38
CA LEU A 114 -0.48 -1.25 -7.22
C LEU A 114 -0.82 -0.93 -8.68
N ALA A 115 -1.87 -0.14 -8.88
CA ALA A 115 -2.32 0.30 -10.19
C ALA A 115 -1.28 1.18 -10.90
N ALA A 116 -0.58 2.05 -10.16
CA ALA A 116 0.54 2.81 -10.67
C ALA A 116 1.69 1.93 -11.17
N PHE A 117 2.05 0.87 -10.42
CA PHE A 117 3.09 -0.07 -10.85
C PHE A 117 2.71 -0.87 -12.11
N ILE A 118 1.43 -1.21 -12.26
CA ILE A 118 0.92 -1.83 -13.48
C ILE A 118 1.07 -0.88 -14.68
N SER A 119 0.81 0.42 -14.49
CA SER A 119 1.05 1.42 -15.53
C SER A 119 2.53 1.57 -15.92
N PHE A 120 3.47 1.17 -15.07
CA PHE A 120 4.90 1.09 -15.42
C PHE A 120 5.28 -0.18 -16.19
N GLY A 121 4.33 -1.07 -16.47
CA GLY A 121 4.56 -2.32 -17.19
C GLY A 121 4.92 -3.50 -16.31
N VAL A 122 4.79 -3.38 -14.98
CA VAL A 122 4.99 -4.52 -14.07
C VAL A 122 3.84 -5.53 -14.24
N PRO A 123 4.12 -6.84 -14.41
CA PRO A 123 3.08 -7.84 -14.64
C PRO A 123 2.07 -7.86 -13.47
N PRO A 124 0.76 -7.61 -13.73
CA PRO A 124 -0.27 -7.54 -12.68
C PRO A 124 -0.38 -8.82 -11.86
N ASN A 125 -0.15 -9.98 -12.51
CA ASN A 125 -0.24 -11.29 -11.86
C ASN A 125 0.77 -11.42 -10.73
N HIS A 126 2.01 -10.98 -10.93
CA HIS A 126 3.04 -11.06 -9.90
C HIS A 126 2.75 -10.11 -8.75
N LEU A 127 2.27 -8.90 -9.06
CA LEU A 127 1.90 -7.90 -8.09
C LEU A 127 0.76 -8.36 -7.17
N LEU A 128 -0.30 -8.92 -7.75
CA LEU A 128 -1.44 -9.45 -6.97
C LEU A 128 -1.03 -10.62 -6.09
N ILE A 129 -0.24 -11.55 -6.63
CA ILE A 129 0.28 -12.69 -5.85
C ILE A 129 1.17 -12.20 -4.69
N ALA A 130 2.04 -11.22 -4.94
CA ALA A 130 2.91 -10.63 -3.92
C ALA A 130 2.09 -10.00 -2.78
N CYS A 131 1.01 -9.27 -3.09
CA CYS A 131 0.13 -8.69 -2.07
C CYS A 131 -0.56 -9.76 -1.20
N ILE A 132 -0.96 -10.89 -1.79
CA ILE A 132 -1.61 -11.98 -1.02
C ILE A 132 -0.59 -12.68 -0.11
N ILE A 133 0.63 -12.91 -0.59
CA ILE A 133 1.69 -13.61 0.15
C ILE A 133 2.29 -12.71 1.24
N SER A 134 2.29 -11.38 1.06
CA SER A 134 2.87 -10.46 2.05
C SER A 134 2.16 -10.50 3.39
N ALA A 135 0.83 -10.68 3.44
CA ALA A 135 0.07 -10.75 4.68
C ALA A 135 0.54 -11.88 5.63
N PRO A 136 0.56 -13.17 5.23
CA PRO A 136 1.06 -14.24 6.10
C PRO A 136 2.57 -14.14 6.34
N ALA A 137 3.35 -13.67 5.37
CA ALA A 137 4.80 -13.51 5.54
C ALA A 137 5.14 -12.43 6.57
N ALA A 138 4.43 -11.29 6.56
CA ALA A 138 4.61 -10.21 7.49
C ALA A 138 4.23 -10.62 8.93
N LEU A 139 3.12 -11.35 9.09
CA LEU A 139 2.74 -11.91 10.39
C LEU A 139 3.81 -12.88 10.92
N ALA A 140 4.33 -13.77 10.07
CA ALA A 140 5.38 -14.70 10.46
C ALA A 140 6.66 -13.97 10.90
N VAL A 141 7.15 -13.03 10.10
CA VAL A 141 8.35 -12.23 10.42
C VAL A 141 8.13 -11.42 11.70
N SER A 142 6.97 -10.77 11.83
CA SER A 142 6.65 -9.97 13.00
C SER A 142 6.64 -10.79 14.29
N LYS A 143 6.04 -11.98 14.28
CA LYS A 143 5.99 -12.85 15.48
C LYS A 143 7.33 -13.52 15.80
N ILE A 144 8.24 -13.66 14.83
CA ILE A 144 9.62 -14.09 15.09
C ILE A 144 10.41 -12.96 15.78
N ILE A 145 10.28 -11.72 15.30
CA ILE A 145 11.02 -10.56 15.81
C ILE A 145 10.47 -10.13 17.18
N TYR A 146 9.15 -10.05 17.32
CA TYR A 146 8.48 -9.57 18.53
C TYR A 146 7.30 -10.51 18.89
N PRO A 147 7.59 -11.63 19.57
CA PRO A 147 6.58 -12.64 19.89
C PRO A 147 5.53 -12.15 20.89
N GLU A 148 4.36 -12.77 20.83
CA GLU A 148 3.27 -12.49 21.77
C GLU A 148 3.61 -13.05 23.16
N THR A 149 3.64 -12.18 24.16
CA THR A 149 3.98 -12.54 25.55
C THR A 149 2.81 -12.34 26.51
N LYS A 150 1.77 -11.62 26.08
CA LYS A 150 0.58 -11.32 26.88
C LYS A 150 -0.62 -12.09 26.34
N ILE A 151 -1.53 -12.47 27.23
CA ILE A 151 -2.82 -13.03 26.81
C ILE A 151 -3.61 -11.87 26.21
N SER A 152 -3.84 -11.92 24.89
CA SER A 152 -4.64 -10.90 24.22
C SER A 152 -6.07 -10.94 24.76
N PRO A 153 -6.63 -9.81 25.21
CA PRO A 153 -8.02 -9.73 25.65
C PRO A 153 -9.01 -10.03 24.51
N LEU A 154 -8.55 -10.04 23.26
CA LEU A 154 -9.34 -10.32 22.06
C LEU A 154 -9.09 -11.71 21.45
N ALA A 155 -8.41 -12.61 22.17
CA ALA A 155 -8.07 -13.94 21.66
C ALA A 155 -9.29 -14.79 21.22
N ASN A 156 -10.46 -14.56 21.81
CA ASN A 156 -11.70 -15.32 21.54
C ASN A 156 -12.85 -14.49 20.97
N SER A 157 -12.65 -13.20 20.67
CA SER A 157 -13.72 -12.38 20.13
C SER A 157 -13.94 -12.71 18.65
N GLU A 158 -15.13 -13.21 18.30
CA GLU A 158 -15.60 -13.20 16.92
C GLU A 158 -15.70 -11.74 16.47
N ILE A 159 -14.73 -11.28 15.69
CA ILE A 159 -14.76 -9.93 15.15
C ILE A 159 -15.85 -9.88 14.08
N SER A 160 -17.06 -9.51 14.48
CA SER A 160 -18.11 -9.17 13.54
C SER A 160 -17.79 -7.79 12.95
N LEU A 161 -17.31 -7.77 11.70
CA LEU A 161 -17.14 -6.53 10.92
C LEU A 161 -18.50 -5.96 10.52
N LYS A 162 -19.28 -5.45 11.49
CA LYS A 162 -20.36 -4.51 11.21
C LYS A 162 -19.83 -3.09 11.30
N MET A 163 -18.91 -2.76 10.40
CA MET A 163 -18.54 -1.36 10.20
C MET A 163 -19.69 -0.67 9.49
N LYS A 164 -20.35 0.26 10.19
CA LYS A 164 -21.26 1.20 9.53
C LYS A 164 -20.41 2.06 8.60
N SER A 165 -20.75 2.08 7.31
CA SER A 165 -20.06 2.97 6.39
C SER A 165 -20.22 4.42 6.89
N PRO A 166 -19.13 5.21 6.94
CA PRO A 166 -19.21 6.60 7.36
C PRO A 166 -19.95 7.48 6.34
N TYR A 167 -20.15 6.97 5.13
CA TYR A 167 -20.80 7.64 4.01
C TYR A 167 -22.30 7.34 3.97
N ASN A 168 -23.11 8.34 3.59
CA ASN A 168 -24.56 8.19 3.47
C ASN A 168 -24.99 7.69 2.08
N SER A 169 -24.12 7.83 1.07
CA SER A 169 -24.38 7.41 -0.31
C SER A 169 -23.10 6.87 -0.97
N ALA A 170 -23.25 5.98 -1.95
CA ALA A 170 -22.15 5.54 -2.80
C ALA A 170 -21.49 6.71 -3.55
N LEU A 171 -22.26 7.74 -3.92
CA LEU A 171 -21.71 8.94 -4.56
C LEU A 171 -20.85 9.75 -3.59
N GLU A 172 -21.30 9.88 -2.33
CA GLU A 172 -20.52 10.54 -1.27
C GLU A 172 -19.21 9.80 -1.02
N ALA A 173 -19.27 8.46 -0.93
CA ALA A 173 -18.09 7.62 -0.79
C ALA A 173 -17.08 7.82 -1.94
N ALA A 174 -17.58 7.90 -3.18
CA ALA A 174 -16.73 8.14 -4.35
C ALA A 174 -16.03 9.52 -4.28
N MET A 175 -16.75 10.57 -3.88
CA MET A 175 -16.21 11.92 -3.77
C MET A 175 -15.18 12.02 -2.65
N VAL A 176 -15.48 11.47 -1.46
CA VAL A 176 -14.55 11.49 -0.33
C VAL A 176 -13.30 10.68 -0.64
N GLY A 177 -13.44 9.47 -1.21
CA GLY A 177 -12.29 8.64 -1.60
C GLY A 177 -11.40 9.32 -2.65
N ALA A 178 -11.96 10.11 -3.56
CA ALA A 178 -11.18 10.91 -4.50
C ALA A 178 -10.41 12.05 -3.80
N MET A 179 -11.01 12.70 -2.80
CA MET A 179 -10.35 13.75 -2.01
C MET A 179 -9.24 13.20 -1.11
N GLU A 180 -9.44 12.03 -0.50
CA GLU A 180 -8.43 11.33 0.31
C GLU A 180 -7.18 10.94 -0.50
N ALA A 181 -7.33 10.73 -1.81
CA ALA A 181 -6.20 10.44 -2.70
C ALA A 181 -5.31 11.65 -2.99
N VAL A 182 -5.82 12.88 -2.85
CA VAL A 182 -5.07 14.11 -3.15
C VAL A 182 -3.76 14.21 -2.34
N PRO A 183 -3.76 14.11 -0.99
CA PRO A 183 -2.51 14.14 -0.22
C PRO A 183 -1.58 12.97 -0.53
N ILE A 184 -2.12 11.79 -0.90
CA ILE A 184 -1.33 10.63 -1.30
C ILE A 184 -0.58 10.96 -2.61
N CYS A 185 -1.28 11.47 -3.62
CA CYS A 185 -0.72 11.89 -4.89
C CYS A 185 0.33 13.00 -4.74
N ALA A 186 0.02 14.01 -3.91
CA ALA A 186 0.96 15.08 -3.59
C ALA A 186 2.22 14.54 -2.90
N GLY A 187 2.05 13.64 -1.93
CA GLY A 187 3.15 12.98 -1.23
C GLY A 187 4.05 12.16 -2.15
N ILE A 188 3.47 11.34 -3.03
CA ILE A 188 4.22 10.57 -4.04
C ILE A 188 5.04 11.51 -4.93
N THR A 189 4.41 12.56 -5.46
CA THR A 189 5.06 13.51 -6.37
C THR A 189 6.20 14.26 -5.70
N ALA A 190 5.94 14.84 -4.51
CA ALA A 190 6.94 15.57 -3.74
C ALA A 190 8.13 14.68 -3.36
N ASN A 191 7.87 13.47 -2.87
CA ASN A 191 8.92 12.52 -2.50
C ASN A 191 9.75 12.09 -3.72
N LEU A 192 9.13 11.79 -4.86
CA LEU A 192 9.89 11.42 -6.07
C LEU A 192 10.80 12.56 -6.54
N ILE A 193 10.32 13.80 -6.56
CA ILE A 193 11.12 14.97 -6.91
C ILE A 193 12.30 15.12 -5.93
N ALA A 194 12.03 15.06 -4.63
CA ALA A 194 13.05 15.22 -3.60
C ALA A 194 14.10 14.09 -3.65
N PHE A 195 13.67 12.84 -3.64
CA PHE A 195 14.58 11.69 -3.63
C PHE A 195 15.40 11.60 -4.92
N LEU A 196 14.81 11.79 -6.10
CA LEU A 196 15.59 11.75 -7.36
C LEU A 196 16.59 12.91 -7.44
N SER A 197 16.23 14.09 -6.93
CA SER A 197 17.14 15.24 -6.89
C SER A 197 18.30 15.02 -5.93
N ILE A 198 18.01 14.54 -4.72
CA ILE A 198 19.03 14.20 -3.71
C ILE A 198 19.91 13.06 -4.23
N TYR A 199 19.32 12.04 -4.86
CA TYR A 199 20.02 10.92 -5.46
C TYR A 199 21.06 11.37 -6.49
N ASN A 200 20.64 12.20 -7.45
CA ASN A 200 21.55 12.76 -8.46
C ASN A 200 22.61 13.69 -7.83
N PHE A 201 22.25 14.46 -6.81
CA PHE A 201 23.21 15.30 -6.08
C PHE A 201 24.29 14.46 -5.39
N LEU A 202 23.89 13.39 -4.71
CA LEU A 202 24.79 12.44 -4.05
C LEU A 202 25.70 11.73 -5.06
N ASN A 203 25.18 11.31 -6.22
CA ASN A 203 26.00 10.77 -7.32
C ASN A 203 27.04 11.77 -7.80
N ARG A 204 26.68 13.05 -7.98
CA ARG A 204 27.63 14.09 -8.39
C ARG A 204 28.73 14.32 -7.36
N ILE A 205 28.40 14.25 -6.06
CA ILE A 205 29.40 14.31 -4.99
C ILE A 205 30.36 13.13 -5.08
N LEU A 206 29.84 11.90 -5.24
CA LEU A 206 30.69 10.72 -5.35
C LEU A 206 31.59 10.75 -6.59
N VAL A 207 31.08 11.18 -7.74
CA VAL A 207 31.90 11.34 -8.96
C VAL A 207 32.98 12.39 -8.75
N TRP A 208 32.65 13.51 -8.10
CA TRP A 208 33.63 14.54 -7.77
C TRP A 208 34.72 14.03 -6.82
N LEU A 209 34.35 13.29 -5.77
CA LEU A 209 35.30 12.66 -4.84
C LEU A 209 36.15 11.59 -5.55
N GLY A 210 35.55 10.75 -6.39
CA GLY A 210 36.25 9.70 -7.12
C GLY A 210 37.29 10.25 -8.10
N LYS A 211 36.95 11.34 -8.81
CA LYS A 211 37.90 12.06 -9.67
C LYS A 211 39.06 12.66 -8.89
N ARG A 212 38.84 13.14 -7.66
CA ARG A 212 39.91 13.64 -6.78
C ARG A 212 40.80 12.51 -6.23
N ALA A 213 40.26 11.32 -6.04
CA ALA A 213 40.99 10.12 -5.64
C ALA A 213 41.68 9.38 -6.81
N SER A 214 41.71 9.97 -8.02
CA SER A 214 42.27 9.38 -9.24
C SER A 214 41.65 8.04 -9.64
N LEU A 215 40.39 7.78 -9.29
CA LEU A 215 39.65 6.63 -9.80
C LEU A 215 39.36 6.83 -11.30
N GLN A 216 39.61 5.79 -12.11
CA GLN A 216 39.37 5.82 -13.56
C GLN A 216 37.89 5.63 -13.94
N PHE A 217 37.05 5.28 -12.98
CA PHE A 217 35.61 5.10 -13.18
C PHE A 217 34.81 6.15 -12.40
N ASP A 218 33.67 6.56 -12.96
CA ASP A 218 32.74 7.47 -12.30
C ASP A 218 32.07 6.72 -11.14
N LEU A 219 32.43 7.08 -9.90
CA LEU A 219 31.83 6.53 -8.70
C LEU A 219 30.43 7.12 -8.50
N THR A 220 29.39 6.31 -8.72
CA THR A 220 27.98 6.60 -8.42
C THR A 220 27.42 5.58 -7.42
N PHE A 221 26.27 5.87 -6.80
CA PHE A 221 25.54 4.88 -5.98
C PHE A 221 25.05 3.68 -6.80
N GLU A 222 24.97 3.82 -8.13
CA GLU A 222 24.54 2.81 -9.10
C GLU A 222 25.69 1.91 -9.60
N VAL A 223 26.93 2.06 -9.13
CA VAL A 223 28.11 1.51 -9.81
C VAL A 223 28.05 -0.01 -10.07
N SER A 224 27.92 -0.30 -11.38
CA SER A 224 28.44 -1.42 -12.16
C SER A 224 27.74 -2.79 -12.07
N SER A 225 26.57 -2.92 -12.68
CA SER A 225 26.12 -4.20 -13.26
C SER A 225 25.30 -4.12 -14.55
N LEU A 226 24.90 -2.93 -15.03
CA LEU A 226 24.03 -2.78 -16.21
C LEU A 226 24.74 -2.33 -17.51
N GLN A 227 26.06 -2.23 -17.53
CA GLN A 227 26.83 -2.04 -18.78
C GLN A 227 27.36 -3.35 -19.38
N LYS A 228 26.92 -4.52 -18.87
CA LYS A 228 27.32 -5.86 -19.38
C LYS A 228 26.15 -6.82 -19.66
N LEU A 229 24.94 -6.33 -19.90
CA LEU A 229 23.84 -7.13 -20.47
C LEU A 229 23.24 -6.41 -21.68
#